data_AF-A0A0D0DMB3-F1
#
_entry.id   AF-A0A0D0DMB3-F1
#
_cell.length_a   1.000
_cell.length_b   1.000
_cell.length_c   1.000
_cell.angle_alpha   90.00
_cell.angle_beta   90.00
_cell.angle_gamma   90.00
#
_symmetry.space_group_name_H-M   'P 1'
#
loop_
_entity.id
_entity.type
_entity.pdbx_description
1 polymer ?
#
loop_
_entity_poly.entity_id
_entity_poly.type
_entity_poly.pdbx_seq_one_letter_code
_entity_poly.pdbx_strand_id
1 'polypeptide(L)'
;MQYSIVPLITLDGIIAYNIVAGPLDSEHFLKFIKDHLISRGMPFMNPYPSPCSVLIMDNCHIYHGEQIHQLVKDENCKCCADIYGISTLI
;
A
#
# COMPACT_ATOMS: atom_id res chain seq x y z
N MET A 1 -25.51 -4.38 -5.20
CA MET A 1 -24.51 -4.47 -4.12
C MET A 1 -23.16 -4.17 -4.72
N GLN A 2 -22.36 -3.29 -4.11
CA GLN A 2 -21.03 -2.91 -4.59
C GLN A 2 -19.97 -3.48 -3.66
N TYR A 3 -18.86 -3.95 -4.22
CA TYR A 3 -17.70 -4.42 -3.47
C TYR A 3 -16.45 -3.76 -4.02
N SER A 4 -15.51 -3.47 -3.12
CA SER A 4 -14.18 -2.96 -3.44
C SER A 4 -13.15 -4.04 -3.11
N ILE A 5 -12.07 -4.13 -3.90
CA ILE A 5 -10.96 -5.04 -3.65
C ILE A 5 -9.67 -4.25 -3.50
N VAL A 6 -8.85 -4.63 -2.53
CA VAL A 6 -7.49 -4.10 -2.33
C VAL A 6 -6.51 -5.24 -2.46
N PRO A 7 -5.85 -5.40 -3.63
CA PRO A 7 -4.81 -6.40 -3.82
C PRO A 7 -3.42 -5.83 -3.53
N LEU A 8 -2.55 -6.67 -2.97
CA LEU A 8 -1.10 -6.46 -2.99
C LEU A 8 -0.50 -7.38 -4.05
N ILE A 9 0.16 -6.76 -5.02
CA ILE A 9 0.63 -7.41 -6.24
C ILE A 9 2.14 -7.28 -6.34
N THR A 10 2.81 -8.39 -6.66
CA THR A 10 4.23 -8.46 -6.98
C THR A 10 4.40 -8.93 -8.43
N LEU A 11 5.64 -8.97 -8.92
CA LEU A 11 5.94 -9.58 -10.23
C LEU A 11 5.59 -11.07 -10.29
N ASP A 12 5.55 -11.74 -9.15
CA ASP A 12 5.18 -13.16 -9.02
C ASP A 12 3.67 -13.38 -8.81
N GLY A 13 2.87 -12.30 -8.82
CA GLY A 13 1.41 -12.34 -8.71
C GLY A 13 0.86 -11.70 -7.43
N ILE A 14 -0.41 -12.00 -7.15
CA ILE A 14 -1.16 -11.48 -5.99
C ILE A 14 -0.76 -12.26 -4.75
N ILE A 15 -0.24 -11.56 -3.74
CA ILE A 15 0.25 -12.18 -2.50
C ILE A 15 -0.66 -11.93 -1.29
N ALA A 16 -1.51 -10.90 -1.37
CA ALA A 16 -2.55 -10.63 -0.38
C ALA A 16 -3.69 -9.85 -1.05
N TYR A 17 -4.90 -9.97 -0.51
CA TYR A 17 -6.02 -9.14 -0.92
C TYR A 17 -7.05 -9.02 0.20
N ASN A 18 -7.85 -7.96 0.16
CA ASN A 18 -9.04 -7.81 0.99
C ASN A 18 -10.24 -7.38 0.14
N ILE A 19 -11.44 -7.89 0.48
CA ILE A 19 -12.69 -7.56 -0.19
C ILE A 19 -13.60 -6.85 0.82
N VAL A 20 -14.01 -5.64 0.49
CA VAL A 20 -14.82 -4.77 1.34
C VAL A 20 -16.18 -4.55 0.69
N ALA A 21 -17.26 -4.64 1.47
CA ALA A 21 -18.59 -4.27 0.99
C ALA A 21 -18.72 -2.74 0.97
N GLY A 22 -19.07 -2.17 -0.18
CA GLY A 22 -19.16 -0.73 -0.39
C GLY A 22 -17.83 -0.06 -0.79
N PRO A 23 -17.77 1.28 -0.73
CA PRO A 23 -16.59 2.05 -1.08
C PRO A 23 -15.41 1.78 -0.14
N LEU A 24 -14.19 1.84 -0.67
CA LEU A 24 -12.98 1.79 0.13
C LEU A 24 -12.67 3.17 0.74
N ASP A 25 -12.29 3.18 2.02
CA ASP A 25 -11.81 4.39 2.70
C ASP A 25 -10.42 4.16 3.33
N SER A 26 -9.89 5.23 3.95
CA SER A 26 -8.58 5.23 4.60
C SER A 26 -8.46 4.21 5.75
N GLU A 27 -9.54 3.93 6.48
CA GLU A 27 -9.51 2.99 7.60
C GLU A 27 -9.37 1.55 7.10
N HIS A 28 -10.15 1.19 6.07
CA HIS A 28 -10.03 -0.11 5.41
C HIS A 28 -8.62 -0.34 4.86
N PHE A 29 -8.03 0.69 4.25
CA PHE A 29 -6.68 0.60 3.71
C PHE A 29 -5.61 0.50 4.80
N LEU A 30 -5.70 1.31 5.87
CA LEU A 30 -4.77 1.24 6.99
C LEU A 30 -4.80 -0.14 7.66
N LYS A 31 -6.00 -0.70 7.84
CA LYS A 31 -6.18 -2.05 8.37
C LYS A 31 -5.52 -3.09 7.46
N PHE A 32 -5.71 -2.99 6.14
CA PHE A 32 -5.05 -3.87 5.18
C PHE A 32 -3.52 -3.83 5.31
N ILE A 33 -2.94 -2.63 5.39
CA ILE A 33 -1.49 -2.45 5.55
C ILE A 33 -0.99 -3.04 6.88
N LYS A 34 -1.67 -2.77 8.01
CA LYS A 34 -1.29 -3.33 9.31
C LYS A 34 -1.36 -4.85 9.33
N ASP A 35 -2.45 -5.40 8.80
CA ASP A 35 -2.72 -6.84 8.82
C ASP A 35 -1.76 -7.61 7.89
N HIS A 36 -1.41 -7.03 6.74
CA HIS A 36 -0.63 -7.75 5.73
C HIS A 36 0.85 -7.34 5.68
N LEU A 37 1.21 -6.07 5.82
CA LEU A 37 2.61 -5.63 5.76
C LEU A 37 3.30 -5.78 7.12
N ILE A 38 2.71 -5.24 8.19
CA ILE A 38 3.36 -5.19 9.52
C ILE A 38 3.18 -6.53 10.27
N SER A 39 1.93 -6.91 10.54
CA SER A 39 1.64 -7.97 11.51
C SER A 39 2.09 -9.36 11.05
N ARG A 40 2.28 -9.57 9.74
CA ARG A 40 2.69 -10.87 9.18
C ARG A 40 4.19 -10.96 8.93
N GLY A 41 4.97 -9.92 9.25
CA GLY A 41 6.41 -9.89 8.98
C GLY A 41 6.71 -10.14 7.51
N MET A 42 5.88 -9.58 6.62
CA MET A 42 5.90 -9.96 5.22
C MET A 42 7.21 -9.50 4.56
N PRO A 43 7.93 -10.37 3.84
CA PRO A 43 9.27 -10.09 3.30
C PRO A 43 9.24 -9.17 2.06
N PHE A 44 8.24 -8.31 1.95
CA PHE A 44 7.95 -7.48 0.76
C PHE A 44 8.12 -5.98 1.03
N MET A 45 8.84 -5.64 2.09
CA MET A 45 9.36 -4.30 2.38
C MET A 45 10.85 -4.40 2.71
N ASN A 46 11.61 -5.14 1.91
CA ASN A 46 13.04 -5.27 2.13
C ASN A 46 13.73 -3.90 1.92
N PRO A 47 14.90 -3.66 2.52
CA PRO A 47 15.68 -2.47 2.24
C PRO A 47 16.06 -2.40 0.76
N TYR A 48 15.88 -1.23 0.14
CA TYR A 48 16.26 -1.02 -1.26
C TYR A 48 17.78 -1.18 -1.45
N PRO A 49 18.26 -1.90 -2.49
CA PRO A 49 17.56 -2.38 -3.70
C PRO A 49 17.16 -3.88 -3.68
N SER A 50 16.89 -4.45 -2.51
CA SER A 50 16.51 -5.87 -2.41
C SER A 50 15.18 -6.19 -3.12
N PRO A 51 14.89 -7.45 -3.48
CA PRO A 51 13.60 -7.81 -4.05
C PRO A 51 12.43 -7.30 -3.20
N CYS A 52 11.38 -6.79 -3.84
CA CYS A 52 10.20 -6.22 -3.16
C CYS A 52 10.58 -5.12 -2.14
N SER A 53 11.50 -4.22 -2.49
CA SER A 53 11.87 -3.07 -1.68
C SER A 53 11.18 -1.76 -2.05
N VAL A 54 10.28 -1.81 -3.04
CA VAL A 54 9.60 -0.63 -3.59
C VAL A 54 8.10 -0.87 -3.55
N LEU A 55 7.39 -0.01 -2.82
CA LEU A 55 5.93 0.01 -2.81
C LEU A 55 5.42 1.08 -3.78
N ILE A 56 4.56 0.66 -4.70
CA ILE A 56 3.90 1.51 -5.70
C ILE A 56 2.42 1.57 -5.35
N MET A 57 1.90 2.79 -5.21
CA MET A 57 0.49 3.07 -4.88
C MET A 57 0.00 4.18 -5.80
N ASP A 58 -1.31 4.20 -6.08
CA ASP A 58 -1.94 5.31 -6.78
C ASP A 58 -2.01 6.57 -5.89
N ASN A 59 -2.11 7.75 -6.47
CA ASN A 59 -2.19 9.01 -5.72
C ASN A 59 -3.64 9.30 -5.25
N CYS A 60 -4.27 8.33 -4.59
CA CYS A 60 -5.61 8.53 -4.03
C CYS A 60 -5.52 9.27 -2.69
N HIS A 61 -6.46 10.19 -2.46
CA HIS A 61 -6.54 10.98 -1.23
C HIS A 61 -6.71 10.12 0.03
N ILE A 62 -7.19 8.88 -0.11
CA ILE A 62 -7.33 7.95 1.01
C ILE A 62 -5.99 7.56 1.65
N TYR A 63 -4.87 7.78 0.95
CA TYR A 63 -3.52 7.47 1.43
C TYR A 63 -2.82 8.63 2.15
N HIS A 64 -3.37 9.85 2.10
CA HIS A 64 -2.74 11.05 2.65
C HIS A 64 -2.87 11.17 4.17
N GLY A 65 -3.28 10.10 4.85
CA GLY A 65 -3.27 10.05 6.31
C GLY A 65 -1.84 10.04 6.84
N GLU A 66 -1.55 10.88 7.84
CA GLU A 66 -0.24 11.00 8.50
C GLU A 66 0.32 9.64 8.96
N GLN A 67 -0.58 8.72 9.33
CA GLN A 67 -0.27 7.36 9.75
C GLN A 67 0.36 6.49 8.65
N ILE A 68 0.03 6.72 7.38
CA ILE A 68 0.60 5.95 6.26
C ILE A 68 2.02 6.42 5.95
N HIS A 69 2.25 7.74 5.97
CA HIS A 69 3.60 8.29 5.83
C HIS A 69 4.54 7.85 6.95
N GLN A 70 4.06 7.77 8.19
CA GLN A 70 4.87 7.26 9.30
C GLN A 70 5.23 5.78 9.12
N LEU A 71 4.26 4.96 8.71
CA LEU A 71 4.45 3.52 8.48
C LEU A 71 5.53 3.22 7.43
N VAL A 72 5.58 4.02 6.37
CA VAL A 72 6.61 3.93 5.33
C VAL A 72 8.01 4.27 5.84
N LYS A 73 8.11 5.33 6.66
CA LYS A 73 9.39 5.81 7.19
C LYS A 73 10.01 4.82 8.17
N ASP A 74 9.19 4.24 9.04
CA ASP A 74 9.67 3.38 10.13
C ASP A 74 10.20 2.02 9.61
N GLU A 75 9.69 1.55 8.47
CA GLU A 75 10.04 0.25 7.88
C GLU A 75 11.20 0.31 6.88
N ASN A 76 11.86 1.47 6.73
CA ASN A 76 13.02 1.66 5.83
C ASN A 76 12.75 1.27 4.36
N CYS A 77 11.48 1.23 3.97
CA CYS A 77 11.00 0.88 2.64
C CYS A 77 10.98 2.14 1.76
N LYS A 78 11.37 2.01 0.48
CA LYS A 78 11.18 3.10 -0.47
C LYS A 78 9.75 3.04 -1.01
N CYS A 79 8.89 3.95 -0.55
CA CYS A 79 7.61 4.14 -1.20
C CYS A 79 7.72 5.18 -2.30
N CYS A 80 7.28 4.82 -3.50
CA CYS A 80 7.13 5.78 -4.59
C CYS A 80 5.88 6.67 -4.44
N ALA A 81 5.16 6.57 -3.31
CA ALA A 81 4.06 7.47 -2.96
C ALA A 81 4.52 8.91 -2.64
N ASP A 82 5.78 9.09 -2.23
CA ASP A 82 6.36 10.39 -1.90
C ASP A 82 6.95 11.14 -3.12
N ILE A 83 6.68 10.69 -4.35
CA ILE A 83 6.88 11.54 -5.52
C ILE A 83 5.68 12.49 -5.59
N TYR A 84 5.79 13.59 -4.86
CA TYR A 84 4.94 14.78 -4.99
C TYR A 84 4.53 15.00 -6.45
N GLY A 85 3.23 14.84 -6.74
CA GLY A 85 2.61 15.30 -7.96
C GLY A 85 2.99 14.55 -9.24
N ILE A 86 2.22 13.53 -9.59
CA ILE A 86 1.77 13.37 -10.97
C ILE A 86 0.24 13.39 -10.95
N SER A 87 -0.27 14.62 -10.85
CA SER A 87 -1.50 14.96 -11.54
C SER A 87 -1.24 14.83 -13.03
N THR A 88 -2.24 14.32 -13.75
CA THR A 88 -2.48 14.51 -15.20
C THR A 88 -1.97 13.42 -16.15
N LEU A 89 -2.96 12.76 -16.78
CA LEU A 89 -2.98 12.02 -18.05
C LEU A 89 -1.89 10.96 -18.31
N ILE A 90 -2.30 9.68 -18.30
CA ILE A 90 -2.55 8.91 -19.53
C ILE A 90 -3.75 7.99 -19.30
#